data_AF-A0AAC9PYA7-F1
#
_entry.id   AF-A0AAC9PYA7-F1
#
_cell.length_a   1.000
_cell.length_b   1.000
_cell.length_c   1.000
_cell.angle_alpha   90.00
_cell.angle_beta   90.00
_cell.angle_gamma   90.00
#
_symmetry.space_group_name_H-M   'P 1'
#
loop_
_entity.id
_entity.type
_entity.pdbx_description
1 polymer ?
#
loop_
_entity_poly.entity_id
_entity_poly.type
_entity_poly.pdbx_seq_one_letter_code
_entity_poly.pdbx_strand_id
1 'polypeptide(L)'
;MYKFPPKKINMFYGYRTDTSMKNQQTWDFAQKYSSKKMVFCGCIKLLLGIAIIAFNISNKNTIIISLIIIGASVLYMLLKTEKALKNKFKNS
;
A
#
# COMPACT_ATOMS: atom_id res chain seq x y z
N MET A 1 3.39 0.85 9.54
CA MET A 1 4.84 1.19 9.52
C MET A 1 5.14 2.67 9.67
N TYR A 2 4.16 3.57 9.61
CA TYR A 2 4.41 5.01 9.78
C TYR A 2 4.95 5.37 11.18
N LYS A 3 4.44 4.71 12.24
CA LYS A 3 4.84 4.96 13.64
C LYS A 3 6.04 4.12 14.09
N PHE A 4 6.17 2.90 13.58
CA PHE A 4 7.27 1.97 13.88
C PHE A 4 7.79 1.34 12.58
N PRO A 5 8.60 2.07 11.80
CA PRO A 5 9.25 1.48 10.64
C PRO A 5 10.38 0.54 11.10
N PRO A 6 10.63 -0.58 10.39
CA PRO A 6 11.78 -1.42 10.61
C PRO A 6 13.02 -0.61 10.27
N LYS A 7 13.86 -0.42 11.28
CA LYS A 7 15.07 0.41 11.20
C LYS A 7 16.20 -0.25 10.39
N LYS A 8 16.07 -1.54 10.07
CA LYS A 8 17.02 -2.33 9.31
C LYS A 8 16.25 -3.18 8.29
N ILE A 9 16.90 -3.49 7.19
CA ILE A 9 16.39 -4.45 6.20
C ILE A 9 16.06 -5.77 6.91
N ASN A 10 14.83 -6.24 6.73
CA ASN A 10 14.32 -7.44 7.40
C ASN A 10 13.50 -8.27 6.41
N MET A 11 13.75 -9.58 6.35
CA MET A 11 13.07 -10.48 5.42
C MET A 11 11.68 -10.92 5.90
N PHE A 12 11.34 -10.76 7.18
CA PHE A 12 10.06 -11.17 7.78
C PHE A 12 9.08 -10.01 7.97
N TYR A 13 9.55 -8.76 7.95
CA TYR A 13 8.70 -7.60 8.21
C TYR A 13 9.01 -6.42 7.30
N GLY A 14 7.94 -5.87 6.72
CA GLY A 14 7.97 -4.64 5.95
C GLY A 14 7.65 -4.81 4.47
N TYR A 15 7.79 -3.71 3.73
CA TYR A 15 7.73 -3.69 2.27
C TYR A 15 9.01 -4.32 1.71
N ARG A 16 8.89 -5.52 1.13
CA ARG A 16 9.99 -6.41 0.79
C ARG A 16 9.99 -6.77 -0.69
N THR A 17 10.36 -5.81 -1.52
CA THR A 17 10.71 -6.06 -2.92
C THR A 17 12.22 -5.97 -3.10
N ASP A 18 12.77 -6.65 -4.11
CA ASP A 18 14.21 -6.63 -4.40
C ASP A 18 14.74 -5.20 -4.50
N THR A 19 13.99 -4.31 -5.18
CA THR A 19 14.33 -2.89 -5.29
C THR A 19 14.37 -2.16 -3.94
N SER A 20 13.44 -2.48 -3.03
CA SER A 20 13.37 -1.86 -1.71
C SER A 20 14.42 -2.37 -0.73
N MET A 21 14.92 -3.59 -0.92
CA MET A 21 15.89 -4.24 -0.02
C MET A 21 17.34 -4.02 -0.45
N LYS A 22 17.59 -3.27 -1.52
CA LYS A 22 18.94 -3.06 -2.09
C LYS A 22 19.91 -2.38 -1.12
N ASN A 23 19.45 -1.37 -0.39
CA ASN A 23 20.24 -0.66 0.63
C ASN A 23 19.32 0.01 1.67
N GLN A 24 19.90 0.54 2.75
CA GLN A 24 19.11 1.12 3.83
C GLN A 24 18.30 2.36 3.38
N GLN A 25 18.81 3.16 2.44
CA GLN A 25 18.12 4.35 1.95
C GLN A 25 16.85 4.00 1.14
N THR A 26 16.94 3.00 0.26
CA THR A 26 15.81 2.48 -0.52
C THR A 26 14.78 1.82 0.39
N TRP A 27 15.25 1.09 1.41
CA TRP A 27 14.41 0.47 2.43
C TRP A 27 13.59 1.51 3.18
N ASP A 28 14.24 2.50 3.80
CA ASP A 28 13.58 3.54 4.60
C ASP A 28 12.57 4.33 3.77
N PHE A 29 12.93 4.65 2.52
CA PHE A 29 12.02 5.30 1.59
C PHE A 29 10.79 4.43 1.27
N ALA A 30 11.00 3.15 0.95
CA ALA A 30 9.91 2.22 0.63
C ALA A 30 8.94 2.06 1.80
N GLN A 31 9.44 1.94 3.04
CA GLN A 31 8.58 1.80 4.23
C GLN A 31 7.73 3.05 4.46
N LYS A 32 8.29 4.24 4.27
CA LYS A 32 7.55 5.50 4.43
C LYS A 32 6.57 5.74 3.29
N TYR A 33 6.96 5.46 2.05
CA TYR A 33 6.11 5.71 0.88
C TYR A 33 4.93 4.74 0.82
N SER A 34 5.20 3.44 0.97
CA SER A 34 4.18 2.39 0.95
C SER A 34 3.16 2.62 2.08
N SER A 35 3.60 2.93 3.30
CA SER A 35 2.70 3.19 4.42
C SER A 35 1.79 4.40 4.20
N LYS A 36 2.29 5.48 3.57
CA LYS A 36 1.44 6.61 3.16
C LYS A 36 0.37 6.19 2.15
N LYS A 37 0.72 5.38 1.15
CA LYS A 37 -0.25 4.87 0.16
C LYS A 37 -1.27 3.93 0.79
N MET A 38 -0.85 3.09 1.73
CA MET A 38 -1.74 2.21 2.48
C MET A 38 -2.78 3.00 3.27
N VAL A 39 -2.38 4.06 3.98
CA VAL A 39 -3.30 4.94 4.73
C VAL A 39 -4.27 5.63 3.77
N PHE A 40 -3.78 6.18 2.66
CA PHE A 40 -4.63 6.81 1.64
C PHE A 40 -5.69 5.85 1.07
N CYS A 41 -5.28 4.65 0.67
CA CYS A 41 -6.22 3.62 0.21
C CYS A 41 -7.19 3.18 1.32
N GLY A 42 -6.74 3.15 2.58
CA GLY A 42 -7.58 2.88 3.74
C GLY A 42 -8.68 3.92 3.92
N CYS A 43 -8.34 5.22 3.86
CA CYS A 43 -9.31 6.31 3.95
C CYS A 43 -10.36 6.24 2.84
N ILE A 44 -9.96 5.97 1.59
CA ILE A 44 -10.90 5.81 0.47
C ILE A 44 -11.87 4.65 0.73
N LYS A 45 -11.35 3.50 1.18
CA LYS A 45 -12.18 2.33 1.48
C LYS A 45 -13.15 2.59 2.63
N LEU A 46 -12.73 3.35 3.64
CA LEU A 46 -13.59 3.74 4.75
C LEU A 46 -14.75 4.61 4.27
N LEU A 47 -14.48 5.62 3.43
CA LEU A 47 -15.52 6.47 2.84
C LEU A 47 -16.50 5.66 1.98
N LEU A 48 -16.00 4.73 1.17
CA LEU A 48 -16.84 3.83 0.37
C LEU A 48 -17.72 2.95 1.27
N GLY A 49 -17.18 2.42 2.37
CA GLY A 49 -17.94 1.62 3.34
C GLY A 49 -19.08 2.42 3.97
N ILE A 50 -18.83 3.67 4.38
CA ILE A 50 -19.87 4.56 4.92
C ILE A 50 -20.96 4.82 3.87
N ALA A 51 -20.57 5.08 2.62
CA ALA A 51 -21.53 5.32 1.54
C ALA A 51 -22.43 4.10 1.28
N ILE A 52 -21.87 2.89 1.23
CA ILE A 52 -22.65 1.65 1.05
C ILE A 52 -23.73 1.50 2.12
N ILE A 53 -23.38 1.77 3.39
CA ILE A 53 -24.31 1.71 4.51
C ILE A 53 -25.37 2.82 4.38
N ALA A 54 -24.97 4.05 4.08
CA ALA A 54 -25.86 5.20 3.99
C ALA A 54 -26.91 5.05 2.86
N PHE A 55 -26.55 4.43 1.73
CA PHE A 55 -27.43 4.22 0.59
C PHE A 55 -28.13 2.85 0.57
N ASN A 56 -27.94 2.03 1.62
CA ASN A 56 -28.55 0.70 1.77
C ASN A 56 -28.38 -0.20 0.52
N ILE A 57 -27.18 -0.20 -0.04
CA ILE A 57 -26.87 -0.92 -1.29
C ILE A 57 -26.93 -2.44 -1.04
N SER A 58 -27.69 -3.15 -1.89
CA SER A 58 -27.90 -4.60 -1.78
C SER A 58 -26.60 -5.42 -1.73
N ASN A 59 -26.56 -6.40 -0.82
CA ASN A 59 -25.34 -7.07 -0.38
C ASN A 59 -24.77 -8.15 -1.31
N LYS A 60 -25.54 -8.69 -2.27
CA LYS A 60 -25.12 -9.88 -3.02
C LYS A 60 -23.82 -9.69 -3.81
N ASN A 61 -23.63 -8.52 -4.43
CA ASN A 61 -22.45 -8.25 -5.26
C ASN A 61 -21.37 -7.46 -4.52
N THR A 62 -21.70 -6.87 -3.37
CA THR A 62 -20.82 -6.00 -2.59
C THR A 62 -19.56 -6.72 -2.12
N ILE A 63 -19.67 -8.01 -1.75
CA ILE A 63 -18.52 -8.81 -1.29
C ILE A 63 -17.50 -8.97 -2.43
N ILE A 64 -17.94 -9.39 -3.62
CA ILE A 64 -17.05 -9.60 -4.78
C ILE A 64 -16.38 -8.28 -5.17
N ILE A 65 -17.14 -7.18 -5.24
CA ILE A 65 -16.61 -5.85 -5.55
C ILE A 65 -15.58 -5.43 -4.50
N SER A 66 -15.84 -5.67 -3.21
CA SER A 66 -14.91 -5.31 -2.13
C SER A 66 -13.59 -6.07 -2.23
N LEU A 67 -13.61 -7.36 -2.59
CA LEU A 67 -12.41 -8.17 -2.80
C LEU A 67 -11.58 -7.64 -3.98
N ILE A 68 -12.25 -7.29 -5.09
CA ILE A 68 -11.58 -6.68 -6.25
C ILE A 68 -10.92 -5.37 -5.86
N ILE A 69 -11.62 -4.50 -5.11
CA ILE A 69 -11.07 -3.22 -4.65
C ILE A 69 -9.86 -3.43 -3.73
N ILE A 70 -9.92 -4.42 -2.82
CA ILE A 70 -8.80 -4.74 -1.94
C ILE A 70 -7.59 -5.19 -2.77
N GLY A 71 -7.78 -6.15 -3.68
CA GLY A 71 -6.72 -6.63 -4.56
C GLY A 71 -6.11 -5.53 -5.42
N ALA A 72 -6.97 -4.71 -6.06
CA ALA A 72 -6.55 -3.56 -6.84
C ALA A 72 -5.78 -2.53 -5.99
N SER A 73 -6.18 -2.31 -4.72
CA SER A 73 -5.50 -1.37 -3.83
C SER A 73 -4.08 -1.84 -3.46
N VAL A 74 -3.90 -3.15 -3.26
CA VAL A 74 -2.57 -3.75 -2.99
C VAL A 74 -1.68 -3.63 -4.23
N LEU A 75 -2.20 -4.00 -5.41
CA LEU A 75 -1.48 -3.86 -6.68
C LEU A 75 -1.09 -2.41 -6.96
N TYR A 76 -2.02 -1.48 -6.79
CA TYR A 76 -1.76 -0.05 -6.93
C TYR A 76 -0.63 0.42 -6.01
N MET A 77 -0.66 0.02 -4.75
CA MET A 77 0.37 0.37 -3.76
C MET A 77 1.74 -0.18 -4.14
N LEU A 78 1.82 -1.44 -4.60
CA LEU A 78 3.05 -2.07 -5.07
C LEU A 78 3.62 -1.32 -6.28
N LEU A 79 2.81 -1.16 -7.34
CA LEU A 79 3.25 -0.51 -8.59
C LEU A 79 3.69 0.94 -8.36
N LYS A 80 2.97 1.70 -7.53
CA LYS A 80 3.35 3.08 -7.22
C LYS A 80 4.61 3.17 -6.39
N THR A 81 4.79 2.26 -5.43
CA THR A 81 6.01 2.23 -4.60
C THR A 81 7.22 1.82 -5.42
N GLU A 82 7.12 0.79 -6.25
CA GLU A 82 8.19 0.38 -7.18
C GLU A 82 8.53 1.48 -8.18
N LYS A 83 7.52 2.14 -8.77
CA LYS A 83 7.75 3.25 -9.69
C LYS A 83 8.45 4.42 -8.99
N ALA A 84 8.06 4.73 -7.76
CA ALA A 84 8.70 5.79 -6.98
C ALA A 84 10.15 5.44 -6.61
N LEU A 85 10.43 4.18 -6.25
CA LEU A 85 11.78 3.67 -6.00
C LEU A 85 12.65 3.80 -7.25
N LYS A 86 12.18 3.26 -8.39
CA LYS A 86 12.90 3.31 -9.67
C LYS A 86 13.16 4.74 -10.15
N ASN A 87 12.21 5.64 -9.96
CA ASN A 87 12.38 7.05 -10.35
C ASN A 87 13.38 7.78 -9.45
N LYS A 88 13.40 7.47 -8.15
CA LYS A 88 14.25 8.17 -7.18
C LYS A 88 15.68 7.63 -7.13
N PHE A 89 15.87 6.34 -7.38
CA PHE A 89 17.14 5.63 -7.21
C PHE A 89 17.63 4.96 -8.50
N LYS A 90 17.23 5.48 -9.68
CA LYS A 90 17.56 4.93 -11.00
C LYS A 90 19.08 4.78 -11.25
N ASN A 91 19.91 5.49 -10.49
CA ASN A 91 21.37 5.58 -10.65
C ASN A 91 22.15 5.24 -9.35
N SER A 92 21.58 4.46 -8.42
CA SER A 92 22.28 3.98 -7.21
C SER A 92 22.54 2.49 -7.26
#